data_AF-A0A8D2ATJ8-F1
#
_entry.id   AF-A0A8D2ATJ8-F1
#
_cell.length_a   1.000
_cell.length_b   1.000
_cell.length_c   1.000
_cell.angle_alpha   90.00
_cell.angle_beta   90.00
_cell.angle_gamma   90.00
#
_symmetry.space_group_name_H-M   'P 1'
#
loop_
_entity.id
_entity.type
_entity.pdbx_description
1 polymer ?
#
loop_
_entity_poly.entity_id
_entity_poly.type
_entity_poly.pdbx_seq_one_letter_code
_entity_poly.pdbx_strand_id
1 'polypeptide(L)' 'MRVLYLLGVLLFLFSMPVPGRGGLIGAAQRYYCRMRGGRCALLSCLPKEEQIGRCSLRGRKCCRRKK' A
#
# COMPACT_ATOMS: atom_id res chain seq x y z
N MET A 1 -20.36 2.95 -34.91
CA MET A 1 -20.76 2.64 -33.53
C MET A 1 -19.77 1.73 -32.79
N ARG A 2 -19.44 0.51 -33.26
CA ARG A 2 -18.51 -0.42 -32.56
C ARG A 2 -17.09 0.12 -32.29
N VAL A 3 -16.55 0.93 -33.19
CA VAL A 3 -15.20 1.52 -33.06
C VAL A 3 -15.10 2.51 -31.89
N LEU A 4 -16.16 3.26 -31.61
CA LEU A 4 -16.21 4.20 -30.49
C LEU A 4 -16.21 3.47 -29.14
N TYR A 5 -16.87 2.30 -29.06
CA TYR A 5 -16.82 1.45 -27.87
C TYR A 5 -15.42 0.87 -27.64
N LEU A 6 -14.75 0.41 -28.70
CA LEU A 6 -13.37 -0.07 -28.62
C LEU A 6 -12.41 1.02 -28.17
N LEU A 7 -12.52 2.23 -28.73
CA LEU A 7 -11.74 3.39 -28.29
C LEU A 7 -12.03 3.75 -26.83
N GLY A 8 -13.29 3.71 -26.41
CA GLY A 8 -13.70 3.98 -25.04
C GLY A 8 -13.10 2.98 -24.05
N VAL A 9 -13.15 1.68 -24.36
CA VAL A 9 -12.55 0.62 -23.53
C VAL A 9 -11.03 0.77 -23.47
N LEU A 10 -10.38 1.09 -24.60
CA LEU A 10 -8.93 1.29 -24.66
C LEU A 10 -8.50 2.50 -23.81
N LEU A 11 -9.21 3.62 -23.91
CA LEU A 11 -9.03 4.80 -23.06
C LEU A 11 -9.25 4.48 -21.59
N PHE A 12 -10.25 3.65 -21.27
CA PHE A 12 -10.54 3.24 -19.90
C PHE A 12 -9.46 2.34 -19.31
N LEU A 13 -8.93 1.38 -20.08
CA LEU A 13 -7.79 0.55 -19.64
C LEU A 13 -6.52 1.39 -19.45
N PHE A 14 -6.30 2.41 -20.28
CA PHE A 14 -5.15 3.32 -20.14
C PHE A 14 -5.32 4.32 -19.00
N SER A 15 -6.56 4.74 -18.71
CA SER A 15 -6.92 5.67 -17.64
C SER A 15 -7.08 4.99 -16.28
N MET A 16 -7.34 3.68 -16.27
CA MET A 16 -7.19 2.88 -15.06
C MET A 16 -5.76 3.08 -14.59
N PRO A 17 -5.56 3.56 -13.34
CA PRO A 17 -4.22 3.77 -12.81
C PRO A 17 -3.54 2.42 -12.81
N VAL A 18 -2.74 2.16 -13.84
CA VAL A 18 -1.81 1.04 -13.88
C VAL A 18 -1.09 1.16 -12.55
N PRO A 19 -1.11 0.14 -11.67
CA PRO A 19 -0.42 0.16 -10.39
C PRO A 19 1.10 0.04 -10.64
N GLY A 20 1.61 0.88 -11.54
CA GLY A 20 3.00 1.11 -11.81
C GLY A 20 3.57 1.92 -10.66
N ARG A 21 4.68 1.38 -10.15
CA ARG A 21 5.60 1.98 -9.17
C ARG A 21 5.10 1.80 -7.73
N GLY A 22 5.77 0.88 -7.03
CA GLY A 22 5.51 0.46 -5.64
C GLY A 22 5.49 1.55 -4.54
N GLY A 23 5.44 2.83 -4.90
CA GLY A 23 5.16 3.95 -3.99
C GLY A 23 3.70 3.98 -3.52
N LEU A 24 2.73 3.71 -4.40
CA LEU A 24 1.30 3.70 -4.03
C LEU A 24 0.96 2.58 -3.05
N ILE A 25 1.53 1.39 -3.27
CA ILE A 25 1.38 0.23 -2.36
C ILE A 25 2.00 0.55 -0.99
N GLY A 26 3.17 1.21 -0.97
CA GLY A 26 3.77 1.67 0.30
C GLY A 26 2.92 2.71 1.02
N ALA A 27 2.28 3.62 0.29
CA ALA A 27 1.37 4.61 0.88
C ALA A 27 0.11 3.95 1.46
N ALA A 28 -0.50 3.00 0.74
CA ALA A 28 -1.64 2.24 1.20
C ALA A 28 -1.31 1.41 2.46
N GLN A 29 -0.19 0.69 2.46
CA GLN A 29 0.29 -0.08 3.62
C GLN A 29 0.57 0.81 4.83
N ARG A 30 1.16 1.99 4.61
CA ARG A 30 1.42 2.98 5.67
C ARG A 30 0.13 3.53 6.26
N TYR A 31 -0.85 3.85 5.41
CA TYR A 31 -2.17 4.30 5.84
C TYR A 31 -2.88 3.21 6.67
N TYR A 32 -2.83 1.97 6.19
CA TYR A 32 -3.43 0.82 6.88
C TYR A 32 -2.78 0.53 8.24
N CYS A 33 -1.45 0.62 8.33
CA CYS A 33 -0.73 0.50 9.60
C CYS A 33 -1.14 1.59 10.60
N ARG A 34 -1.30 2.83 10.13
CA ARG A 34 -1.71 3.98 10.94
C ARG A 34 -3.14 3.83 11.46
N MET A 35 -4.07 3.39 10.61
CA MET A 35 -5.46 3.09 10.99
C MET A 35 -5.56 1.99 12.07
N ARG A 36 -4.68 0.99 12.04
CA ARG A 36 -4.60 -0.06 13.07
C ARG A 36 -3.88 0.38 14.37
N GLY A 37 -3.52 1.66 14.49
CA GLY A 37 -2.80 2.20 15.65
C GLY A 37 -1.33 1.75 15.73
N GLY A 38 -0.76 1.29 14.62
CA GLY A 38 0.62 0.88 14.52
C GLY A 38 1.56 2.02 14.10
N ARG A 39 2.85 1.84 14.38
CA ARG A 39 3.96 2.69 13.92
C ARG A 39 4.82 1.92 12.93
N CYS A 40 5.32 2.61 11.91
CA CYS A 40 6.23 2.02 10.95
C CYS A 40 7.67 2.11 11.46
N ALA A 41 8.33 0.96 11.65
CA ALA A 41 9.73 0.86 12.02
C ALA A 41 10.60 0.54 10.79
N LEU A 42 11.83 1.07 10.77
CA LEU A 42 12.79 0.89 9.67
C LEU A 42 13.47 -0.48 9.69
N LEU A 43 13.85 -0.98 10.87
CA LEU A 43 14.64 -2.21 11.05
C LEU A 43 13.84 -3.29 11.80
N SER A 44 13.39 -2.96 13.00
CA SER A 44 12.77 -3.91 13.95
C SER A 44 11.70 -3.21 14.78
N CYS A 45 10.69 -3.95 15.22
CA CYS A 45 9.79 -3.47 16.26
C CYS A 45 10.50 -3.49 17.62
N LEU A 46 10.09 -2.61 18.54
CA LEU A 46 10.57 -2.65 19.91
C LEU A 46 10.12 -3.94 20.61
N PRO A 47 10.82 -4.45 21.63
CA PRO A 47 10.42 -5.67 22.36
C PRO A 47 9.06 -5.53 23.07
N LYS A 48 8.61 -4.30 23.34
CA LYS A 48 7.27 -3.98 23.88
C LYS A 48 6.18 -3.85 22.80
N GLU A 49 6.55 -3.99 21.52
CA GLU A 49 5.67 -3.86 20.36
C GLU A 49 5.67 -5.16 19.55
N GLU A 50 4.53 -5.48 18.95
CA GLU A 50 4.32 -6.69 18.16
C GLU A 50 4.28 -6.34 16.67
N GLN A 51 4.89 -7.19 15.85
CA GLN A 51 4.94 -7.01 14.41
C GLN A 51 3.61 -7.48 13.79
N ILE A 52 2.81 -6.54 13.28
CA ILE A 52 1.51 -6.82 12.63
C ILE A 52 1.64 -6.97 11.11
N GLY A 53 2.66 -6.36 10.51
CA GLY A 53 2.82 -6.40 9.06
C GLY A 53 3.99 -5.59 8.56
N ARG A 54 3.88 -5.06 7.33
CA ARG A 54 4.90 -4.25 6.66
C ARG A 54 4.29 -2.91 6.21
N CYS A 55 5.08 -1.84 6.29
CA CYS A 55 4.71 -0.50 5.83
C CYS A 55 5.30 -0.14 4.47
N SER A 56 6.29 -0.90 3.98
CA SER A 56 6.84 -0.69 2.65
C SER A 56 7.37 -1.99 2.06
N LEU A 57 7.43 -2.04 0.73
CA LEU A 57 8.09 -3.10 -0.03
C LEU A 57 9.60 -3.18 0.28
N ARG A 58 10.23 -2.04 0.66
CA ARG A 58 11.64 -1.92 1.05
C ARG A 58 11.97 -2.44 2.46
N GLY A 59 11.06 -3.15 3.12
CA GLY A 59 11.34 -3.86 4.37
C GLY A 59 10.92 -3.14 5.67
N ARG A 60 10.23 -1.98 5.61
CA ARG A 60 9.73 -1.33 6.83
C ARG A 60 8.64 -2.18 7.46
N LYS A 61 8.69 -2.39 8.77
CA LYS A 61 7.73 -3.20 9.53
C LYS A 61 6.65 -2.32 10.16
N CYS A 62 5.43 -2.83 10.28
CA CYS A 62 4.35 -2.21 11.05
C CYS A 62 4.32 -2.83 12.44
N CYS A 63 4.51 -2.00 13.47
CA CYS A 63 4.64 -2.38 14.87
C CYS A 63 3.50 -1.79 15.67
N ARG A 64 2.87 -2.55 16.55
CA ARG A 64 1.81 -2.04 17.45
C ARG A 64 2.18 -2.36 18.88
N ARG A 65 1.91 -1.45 19.82
CA ARG A 65 2.06 -1.76 21.25
C ARG A 65 1.17 -2.94 21.63
N LYS A 66 1.74 -3.88 22.37
CA LYS A 66 0.97 -4.93 23.04
C LYS A 66 0.00 -4.24 24.01
N LYS A 67 -1.26 -4.69 23.98
CA LYS A 67 -2.30 -4.19 24.88
C LYS A 67 -2.15 -4.87 26.24
#